data_AF-A0A4Z2C4M1-F1
#
_entry.id   AF-A0A4Z2C4M1-F1
#
_cell.length_a   1.000
_cell.length_b   1.000
_cell.length_c   1.000
_cell.angle_alpha   90.00
_cell.angle_beta   90.00
_cell.angle_gamma   90.00
#
_symmetry.space_group_name_H-M   'P 1'
#
loop_
_entity.id
_entity.type
_entity.pdbx_description
1 polymer ?
#
loop_
_entity_poly.entity_id
_entity_poly.type
_entity_poly.pdbx_seq_one_letter_code
_entity_poly.pdbx_strand_id
1 'polypeptide(L)'
;MPILCLLLMLGTLWLGYTLYLIKRSPYLNDKIREVVSDCALPISVVICSFIGSYLFLDIKLPVFSVHDGPIFNYPPFDKLSGMSALSAVGLGFLLALLIFIDQNIVISLTHVPEHKLLKGTAFHWDLMLTGFINILMSCLGLPWMHAAFPHSSLHARQLAKVEQHVENGHLYTTIVSVKETRLTALAANILIGLSAFMLPIPLQWIPKPVLYGLFLYIAATSLDGNQMVDRMCLLLKEQTSYPPTHYIRRVPQRKVHFFTGVQMIQLIILCAFGMYPLPYMKMVFPLLMILLVPIRTSLLPKMIDAKYLDIMDAQHM
;
A
#
# COMPACT_ATOMS: atom_id res chain seq x y z
N MET A 1 -17.72 -23.88 7.15
CA MET A 1 -16.73 -22.90 7.64
C MET A 1 -15.91 -22.27 6.50
N PRO A 2 -15.04 -22.99 5.76
CA PRO A 2 -14.15 -22.34 4.78
C PRO A 2 -14.87 -21.77 3.55
N ILE A 3 -15.93 -22.43 3.08
CA ILE A 3 -16.70 -21.98 1.91
C ILE A 3 -17.38 -20.63 2.18
N LEU A 4 -17.98 -20.46 3.37
CA LEU A 4 -18.60 -19.18 3.75
C LEU A 4 -17.54 -18.07 3.89
N CYS A 5 -16.39 -18.36 4.50
CA CYS A 5 -15.30 -17.40 4.59
C CYS A 5 -14.82 -16.96 3.20
N LEU A 6 -14.66 -17.91 2.27
CA LEU A 6 -14.25 -17.63 0.90
C LEU A 6 -15.34 -16.83 0.16
N LEU A 7 -16.61 -17.18 0.33
CA LEU A 7 -17.74 -16.46 -0.25
C LEU A 7 -17.81 -15.02 0.25
N LEU A 8 -17.63 -14.78 1.56
CA LEU A 8 -17.60 -13.43 2.13
C LEU A 8 -16.38 -12.64 1.64
N MET A 9 -15.22 -13.27 1.53
CA MET A 9 -13.99 -12.65 1.04
C MET A 9 -14.08 -12.27 -0.45
N LEU A 10 -14.56 -13.16 -1.32
CA LEU A 10 -14.75 -12.86 -2.73
C LEU A 10 -15.95 -11.94 -2.97
N GLY A 11 -17.00 -12.07 -2.15
CA GLY A 11 -18.19 -11.23 -2.21
C GLY A 11 -17.89 -9.78 -1.87
N THR A 12 -17.11 -9.51 -0.83
CA THR A 12 -16.63 -8.16 -0.48
C THR A 12 -15.78 -7.56 -1.59
N LEU A 13 -14.87 -8.34 -2.18
CA LEU A 13 -14.06 -7.89 -3.30
C LEU A 13 -14.92 -7.57 -4.53
N TRP A 14 -15.83 -8.47 -4.90
CA TRP A 14 -16.72 -8.30 -6.04
C TRP A 14 -17.62 -7.07 -5.88
N LEU A 15 -18.23 -6.90 -4.70
CA LEU A 15 -19.08 -5.76 -4.38
C LEU A 15 -18.25 -4.46 -4.41
N GLY A 16 -17.06 -4.45 -3.81
CA GLY A 16 -16.16 -3.30 -3.85
C GLY A 16 -15.77 -2.92 -5.27
N TYR A 17 -15.40 -3.89 -6.10
CA TYR A 17 -14.99 -3.66 -7.49
C TYR A 17 -16.15 -3.17 -8.36
N THR A 18 -17.34 -3.76 -8.20
CA THR A 18 -18.53 -3.34 -8.95
C THR A 18 -18.95 -1.92 -8.57
N LEU A 19 -18.98 -1.56 -7.29
CA LEU A 19 -19.27 -0.19 -6.83
C LEU A 19 -18.23 0.81 -7.33
N TYR A 20 -16.95 0.43 -7.38
CA TYR A 20 -15.92 1.26 -7.98
C TYR A 20 -16.13 1.47 -9.49
N LEU A 21 -16.54 0.41 -10.21
CA LEU A 21 -16.79 0.46 -11.65
C LEU A 21 -18.03 1.28 -12.01
N ILE A 22 -18.98 1.49 -11.07
CA ILE A 22 -20.12 2.40 -11.25
C ILE A 22 -19.63 3.80 -11.67
N LYS A 23 -18.43 4.24 -11.26
CA LYS A 23 -17.82 5.51 -11.71
C LYS A 23 -17.72 5.68 -13.22
N ARG A 24 -17.53 4.58 -13.96
CA ARG A 24 -17.43 4.58 -15.43
C ARG A 24 -18.76 4.31 -16.11
N SER A 25 -19.77 3.91 -15.35
CA SER A 25 -21.08 3.55 -15.87
C SER A 25 -21.90 4.80 -16.20
N PRO A 26 -22.71 4.79 -17.27
CA PRO A 26 -23.62 5.89 -17.60
C PRO A 26 -24.86 5.95 -16.69
N TYR A 27 -25.02 4.98 -15.78
CA TYR A 27 -26.13 4.97 -14.82
C TYR A 27 -25.82 5.91 -13.63
N LEU A 28 -26.85 6.62 -13.14
CA LEU A 28 -26.85 7.62 -12.04
C LEU A 28 -26.27 9.01 -12.38
N ASN A 29 -26.69 10.01 -11.57
CA ASN A 29 -26.14 11.36 -11.56
C ASN A 29 -24.65 11.36 -11.16
N ASP A 30 -23.84 12.22 -11.81
CA ASP A 30 -22.39 12.32 -11.61
C ASP A 30 -21.97 12.45 -10.13
N LYS A 31 -22.66 13.29 -9.36
CA LYS A 31 -22.37 13.51 -7.93
C LYS A 31 -22.60 12.26 -7.09
N ILE A 32 -23.68 11.53 -7.36
CA ILE A 32 -24.03 10.32 -6.59
C ILE A 32 -23.03 9.22 -6.94
N ARG A 33 -22.67 9.10 -8.21
CA ARG A 33 -21.67 8.16 -8.71
C ARG A 33 -20.29 8.39 -8.09
N GLU A 34 -19.87 9.65 -7.95
CA GLU A 34 -18.61 10.00 -7.28
C GLU A 34 -18.61 9.57 -5.81
N VAL A 35 -19.64 9.96 -5.05
CA VAL A 35 -19.78 9.59 -3.62
C VAL A 35 -19.83 8.08 -3.41
N VAL A 36 -20.59 7.35 -4.23
CA VAL A 36 -20.70 5.89 -4.15
C VAL A 36 -19.37 5.22 -4.48
N SER A 37 -18.64 5.71 -5.47
CA SER A 37 -17.31 5.20 -5.83
C SER A 37 -16.29 5.43 -4.71
N ASP A 38 -16.32 6.60 -4.06
CA ASP A 38 -15.38 6.93 -2.99
C ASP A 38 -15.69 6.16 -1.70
N CYS A 39 -16.98 5.87 -1.45
CA CYS A 39 -17.45 5.07 -0.32
C CYS A 39 -17.58 3.56 -0.62
N ALA A 40 -17.15 3.09 -1.80
CA ALA A 40 -17.34 1.72 -2.25
C ALA A 40 -16.78 0.69 -1.25
N LEU A 41 -15.59 0.95 -0.71
CA LEU A 41 -14.89 0.12 0.25
C LEU A 41 -15.67 -0.01 1.59
N PRO A 42 -15.97 1.09 2.31
CA PRO A 42 -16.80 1.03 3.52
C PRO A 42 -18.17 0.39 3.31
N ILE A 43 -18.87 0.73 2.22
CA ILE A 43 -20.20 0.19 1.92
C ILE A 43 -20.12 -1.34 1.74
N SER A 44 -19.11 -1.83 1.04
CA SER A 44 -18.91 -3.27 0.83
C SER A 44 -18.64 -4.03 2.12
N VAL A 45 -17.84 -3.47 3.02
CA VAL A 45 -17.58 -4.05 4.34
C VAL A 45 -18.86 -4.13 5.16
N VAL A 46 -19.63 -3.05 5.21
CA VAL A 46 -20.88 -3.01 6.00
C VAL A 46 -21.92 -3.99 5.47
N ILE A 47 -22.15 -4.03 4.15
CA ILE A 47 -23.12 -4.93 3.54
C ILE A 47 -22.73 -6.40 3.74
N CYS A 48 -21.48 -6.77 3.45
CA CYS A 48 -21.03 -8.15 3.61
C CYS A 48 -20.89 -8.55 5.08
N SER A 49 -20.60 -7.62 5.99
CA SER A 49 -20.62 -7.87 7.43
C SER A 49 -22.05 -8.11 7.92
N PHE A 50 -23.02 -7.33 7.44
CA PHE A 50 -24.43 -7.53 7.75
C PHE A 50 -24.92 -8.90 7.25
N ILE A 51 -24.59 -9.25 6.00
CA ILE A 51 -24.91 -10.57 5.42
C ILE A 51 -24.25 -11.69 6.23
N GLY A 52 -22.96 -11.56 6.55
CA GLY A 52 -22.22 -12.56 7.32
C GLY A 52 -22.76 -12.75 8.74
N SER A 53 -23.20 -11.68 9.40
CA SER A 53 -23.67 -11.73 10.79
C SER A 53 -25.15 -12.07 10.93
N TYR A 54 -26.02 -11.63 10.02
CA TYR A 54 -27.48 -11.85 10.12
C TYR A 54 -27.98 -13.07 9.35
N LEU A 55 -27.42 -13.37 8.15
CA LEU A 55 -27.89 -14.52 7.35
C LEU A 55 -27.21 -15.84 7.74
N PHE A 56 -26.06 -15.81 8.40
CA PHE A 56 -25.28 -17.00 8.76
C PHE A 56 -24.98 -17.09 10.27
N LEU A 57 -26.01 -16.90 11.10
CA LEU A 57 -25.94 -16.99 12.57
C LEU A 57 -25.36 -18.33 13.08
N ASP A 58 -25.58 -19.42 12.35
CA ASP A 58 -25.18 -20.78 12.75
C ASP A 58 -23.68 -21.08 12.60
N ILE A 59 -22.93 -20.21 11.93
CA ILE A 59 -21.52 -20.42 11.61
C ILE A 59 -20.64 -19.50 12.47
N LYS A 60 -19.87 -20.08 13.39
CA LYS A 60 -18.85 -19.37 14.18
C LYS A 60 -17.76 -18.80 13.26
N LEU A 61 -17.90 -17.55 12.88
CA LEU A 61 -16.86 -16.79 12.18
C LEU A 61 -15.75 -16.42 13.18
N PRO A 62 -14.48 -16.44 12.76
CA PRO A 62 -13.39 -16.08 13.65
C PRO A 62 -13.43 -14.57 13.93
N VAL A 63 -13.84 -14.19 15.15
CA VAL A 63 -13.87 -12.80 15.64
C VAL A 63 -12.51 -12.43 16.25
N PHE A 64 -12.23 -11.14 16.40
CA PHE A 64 -11.05 -10.64 17.09
C PHE A 64 -11.01 -11.11 18.54
N SER A 65 -9.88 -11.71 18.94
CA SER A 65 -9.61 -12.05 20.33
C SER A 65 -9.15 -10.78 21.05
N VAL A 66 -10.00 -10.23 21.90
CA VAL A 66 -9.62 -9.12 22.80
C VAL A 66 -8.70 -9.71 23.88
N HIS A 67 -7.49 -9.18 23.98
CA HIS A 67 -6.57 -9.53 25.06
C HIS A 67 -6.77 -8.49 26.17
N ASP A 68 -7.36 -8.90 27.29
CA ASP A 68 -7.61 -8.04 28.45
C ASP A 68 -6.34 -7.86 29.32
N GLY A 69 -5.18 -7.76 28.67
CA GLY A 69 -3.90 -7.52 29.33
C GLY A 69 -3.68 -6.04 29.66
N PRO A 70 -2.75 -5.72 30.58
CA PRO A 70 -2.36 -4.33 30.82
C PRO A 70 -1.84 -3.69 29.52
N ILE A 71 -2.40 -2.53 29.17
CA ILE A 71 -2.08 -1.77 27.95
C ILE A 71 -0.61 -1.30 27.95
N PHE A 72 -0.05 -1.09 29.15
CA PHE A 72 1.33 -0.66 29.36
C PHE A 72 2.10 -1.77 30.06
N ASN A 73 2.98 -2.43 29.31
CA ASN A 73 3.96 -3.35 29.87
C ASN A 73 5.32 -2.66 29.85
N TYR A 74 5.74 -2.13 31.00
CA TYR A 74 7.07 -1.55 31.10
C TYR A 74 8.14 -2.65 30.92
N PRO A 75 9.12 -2.45 30.03
CA PRO A 75 10.18 -3.44 29.86
C PRO A 75 11.00 -3.56 31.16
N PRO A 76 11.24 -4.78 31.69
CA PRO A 76 12.00 -4.97 32.92
C PRO A 76 13.48 -4.68 32.68
N PHE A 77 13.93 -3.49 33.07
CA PHE A 77 15.33 -3.05 32.91
C PHE A 77 16.32 -3.81 33.81
N ASP A 78 15.83 -4.50 34.84
CA ASP A 78 16.65 -5.19 35.85
C ASP A 78 17.34 -6.47 35.36
N LYS A 79 16.98 -6.96 34.16
CA LYS A 79 17.51 -8.23 33.60
C LYS A 79 18.53 -8.05 32.47
N LEU A 80 19.00 -6.83 32.18
CA LEU A 80 19.90 -6.59 31.05
C LEU A 80 21.35 -6.98 31.36
N SER A 81 21.83 -8.00 30.65
CA SER A 81 23.26 -8.33 30.55
C SER A 81 23.93 -7.47 29.45
N GLY A 82 25.17 -7.04 29.64
CA GLY A 82 25.89 -6.19 28.67
C GLY A 82 25.96 -6.77 27.24
N MET A 83 26.04 -8.09 27.12
CA MET A 83 26.05 -8.76 25.80
C MET A 83 24.67 -8.71 25.12
N SER A 84 23.59 -8.79 25.89
CA SER A 84 22.22 -8.63 25.37
C SER A 84 21.96 -7.19 24.89
N ALA A 85 22.47 -6.20 25.63
CA ALA A 85 22.38 -4.79 25.23
C ALA A 85 23.10 -4.51 23.91
N LEU A 86 24.32 -5.04 23.73
CA LEU A 86 25.06 -4.89 22.47
C LEU A 86 24.32 -5.54 21.29
N SER A 87 23.76 -6.74 21.48
CA SER A 87 22.96 -7.39 20.44
C SER A 87 21.68 -6.62 20.10
N ALA A 88 21.03 -6.00 21.10
CA ALA A 88 19.85 -5.18 20.91
C ALA A 88 20.16 -3.90 20.13
N VAL A 89 21.32 -3.28 20.34
CA VAL A 89 21.77 -2.13 19.54
C VAL A 89 21.95 -2.52 18.08
N GLY A 90 22.57 -3.66 17.79
CA GLY A 90 22.73 -4.15 16.42
C GLY A 90 21.40 -4.42 15.71
N LEU A 91 20.45 -5.08 16.40
CA LEU A 91 19.11 -5.33 15.88
C LEU A 91 18.31 -4.03 15.72
N GLY A 92 18.42 -3.11 16.68
CA GLY A 92 17.78 -1.79 16.64
C GLY A 92 18.27 -0.94 15.49
N PHE A 93 19.56 -1.00 15.15
CA PHE A 93 20.11 -0.32 13.98
C PHE A 93 19.52 -0.85 12.66
N LEU A 94 19.44 -2.17 12.49
CA LEU A 94 18.81 -2.77 11.31
C LEU A 94 17.32 -2.40 11.19
N LEU A 95 16.61 -2.37 12.32
CA LEU A 95 15.20 -1.98 12.35
C LEU A 95 15.00 -0.48 12.05
N ALA A 96 15.87 0.39 12.55
CA ALA A 96 15.87 1.81 12.21
C ALA A 96 16.12 2.03 10.71
N LEU A 97 17.02 1.24 10.11
CA LEU A 97 17.30 1.28 8.68
C LEU A 97 16.09 0.79 7.86
N LEU A 98 15.35 -0.23 8.32
CA LEU A 98 14.07 -0.63 7.70
C LEU A 98 13.06 0.52 7.71
N ILE A 99 12.83 1.14 8.86
CA ILE A 99 11.88 2.25 9.00
C ILE A 99 12.29 3.44 8.13
N PHE A 100 13.59 3.72 8.05
CA PHE A 100 14.13 4.77 7.19
C PHE A 100 13.83 4.51 5.71
N ILE A 101 14.07 3.28 5.22
CA ILE A 101 13.77 2.93 3.83
C ILE A 101 12.27 3.02 3.58
N ASP A 102 11.46 2.45 4.47
CA ASP A 102 10.02 2.43 4.29
C ASP A 102 9.44 3.83 4.22
N GLN A 103 9.84 4.70 5.15
CA GLN A 103 9.41 6.10 5.18
C GLN A 103 9.75 6.82 3.87
N ASN A 104 10.99 6.68 3.38
CA ASN A 104 11.41 7.34 2.15
C ASN A 104 10.69 6.82 0.90
N ILE A 105 10.42 5.51 0.84
CA ILE A 105 9.63 4.93 -0.26
C ILE A 105 8.19 5.47 -0.19
N VAL A 106 7.55 5.56 0.99
CA VAL A 106 6.20 6.15 1.11
C VAL A 106 6.19 7.60 0.65
N ILE A 107 7.15 8.41 1.10
CA ILE A 107 7.15 9.84 0.78
C ILE A 107 7.46 10.05 -0.71
N SER A 108 8.39 9.30 -1.30
CA SER A 108 8.67 9.38 -2.74
C SER A 108 7.47 8.96 -3.61
N LEU A 109 6.72 7.94 -3.21
CA LEU A 109 5.52 7.50 -3.92
C LEU A 109 4.33 8.46 -3.79
N THR A 110 4.21 9.15 -2.66
CA THR A 110 3.18 10.19 -2.48
C THR A 110 3.56 11.49 -3.18
N HIS A 111 4.86 11.82 -3.22
CA HIS A 111 5.41 12.99 -3.89
C HIS A 111 5.82 12.72 -5.35
N VAL A 112 4.94 12.07 -6.10
CA VAL A 112 5.09 11.95 -7.56
C VAL A 112 4.60 13.25 -8.20
N PRO A 113 5.31 13.82 -9.19
CA PRO A 113 4.90 15.07 -9.86
C PRO A 113 3.46 15.02 -10.42
N GLU A 114 2.95 13.83 -10.73
CA GLU A 114 1.56 13.57 -11.14
C GLU A 114 0.51 13.97 -10.08
N HIS A 115 0.84 13.88 -8.79
CA HIS A 115 -0.06 14.30 -7.70
C HIS A 115 -0.13 15.83 -7.56
N LYS A 116 0.72 16.58 -8.29
CA LYS A 116 0.74 18.06 -8.31
C LYS A 116 0.61 18.70 -6.92
N LEU A 117 1.35 18.15 -5.95
CA LEU A 117 1.37 18.66 -4.58
C LEU A 117 1.97 20.08 -4.57
N LEU A 118 1.35 20.96 -3.79
CA LEU A 118 1.67 22.39 -3.81
C LEU A 118 2.58 22.80 -2.64
N LYS A 119 2.58 22.04 -1.54
CA LYS A 119 3.43 22.33 -0.38
C LYS A 119 4.77 21.61 -0.46
N GLY A 120 5.81 22.29 0.05
CA GLY A 120 7.16 21.74 0.13
C GLY A 120 7.26 20.51 1.02
N THR A 121 8.29 19.70 0.78
CA THR A 121 8.56 18.45 1.48
C THR A 121 9.40 18.67 2.74
N ALA A 122 9.13 17.89 3.78
CA ALA A 122 9.86 17.95 5.05
C ALA A 122 10.41 16.56 5.43
N PHE A 123 11.12 15.91 4.50
CA PHE A 123 11.62 14.53 4.66
C PHE A 123 12.38 14.30 5.98
N HIS A 124 13.30 15.21 6.32
CA HIS A 124 14.12 15.08 7.53
C HIS A 124 13.31 15.25 8.81
N TRP A 125 12.31 16.14 8.79
CA TRP A 125 11.46 16.39 9.94
C TRP A 125 10.54 15.21 10.23
N ASP A 126 9.98 14.61 9.18
CA ASP A 126 9.11 13.42 9.31
C ASP A 126 9.88 12.22 9.88
N LEU A 127 11.14 12.04 9.46
CA LEU A 127 12.01 11.01 10.00
C LEU A 127 12.36 11.25 11.49
N MET A 128 12.72 12.49 11.84
CA MET A 128 13.02 12.87 13.23
C MET A 128 11.81 12.65 14.14
N LEU A 129 10.62 13.07 13.71
CA LEU A 129 9.38 12.90 14.45
C LEU A 129 9.04 11.41 14.65
N THR A 130 9.18 10.60 13.60
CA THR A 130 8.95 9.14 13.69
C THR A 130 9.91 8.48 14.68
N GLY A 131 11.17 8.91 14.70
CA GLY A 131 12.15 8.46 15.70
C GLY A 131 11.74 8.80 17.13
N PHE A 132 11.31 10.04 17.38
CA PHE A 132 10.84 10.44 18.71
C PHE A 132 9.61 9.66 19.17
N ILE A 133 8.64 9.45 18.28
CA ILE A 133 7.44 8.65 18.56
C ILE A 133 7.82 7.21 18.90
N ASN A 134 8.73 6.59 18.15
CA ASN A 134 9.16 5.21 18.41
C ASN A 134 9.96 5.05 19.71
N ILE A 135 10.74 6.06 20.11
CA ILE A 135 11.38 6.10 21.44
C ILE A 135 10.29 6.10 22.53
N LEU A 136 9.29 6.96 22.41
CA LEU A 136 8.18 7.03 23.37
C LEU A 136 7.40 5.70 23.44
N MET A 137 7.09 5.10 22.28
CA MET A 137 6.40 3.81 22.22
C MET A 137 7.24 2.67 22.83
N SER A 138 8.55 2.69 22.63
CA SER A 138 9.47 1.73 23.25
C SER A 138 9.48 1.85 24.78
N CYS A 139 9.49 3.07 25.32
CA CYS A 139 9.41 3.30 26.76
C CYS A 139 8.08 2.83 27.37
N LEU A 140 6.99 2.97 26.62
CA LEU A 140 5.64 2.55 27.04
C LEU A 140 5.35 1.06 26.79
N GLY A 141 6.27 0.32 26.15
CA GLY A 141 6.09 -1.08 25.77
C GLY A 141 5.08 -1.31 24.64
N LEU A 142 4.77 -0.27 23.87
CA LEU A 142 3.83 -0.29 22.75
C LEU A 142 4.54 -0.69 21.44
N PRO A 143 3.81 -1.27 20.47
CA PRO A 143 4.38 -1.58 19.17
C PRO A 143 4.83 -0.30 18.44
N TRP A 144 5.91 -0.43 17.67
CA TRP A 144 6.49 0.67 16.93
C TRP A 144 5.60 1.06 15.74
N MET A 145 5.61 2.34 15.40
CA MET A 145 4.86 2.90 14.27
C MET A 145 5.80 3.18 13.10
N HIS A 146 5.33 2.86 11.91
CA HIS A 146 5.97 3.17 10.64
C HIS A 146 4.93 3.64 9.63
N ALA A 147 5.34 4.33 8.57
CA ALA A 147 4.40 4.74 7.54
C ALA A 147 3.82 3.53 6.79
N ALA A 148 2.51 3.60 6.53
CA ALA A 148 1.78 2.56 5.81
C ALA A 148 1.66 2.90 4.32
N PHE A 149 2.31 2.12 3.47
CA PHE A 149 2.36 2.33 2.00
C PHE A 149 1.00 2.42 1.31
N PRO A 150 0.14 1.38 1.34
CA PRO A 150 -1.11 1.41 0.58
C PRO A 150 -2.09 2.42 1.16
N HIS A 151 -2.05 2.64 2.47
CA HIS A 151 -2.97 3.55 3.14
C HIS A 151 -2.64 5.02 2.82
N SER A 152 -1.36 5.39 2.85
CA SER A 152 -0.94 6.78 2.61
C SER A 152 -1.19 7.21 1.15
N SER A 153 -0.89 6.32 0.20
CA SER A 153 -1.17 6.55 -1.22
C SER A 153 -2.67 6.57 -1.53
N LEU A 154 -3.45 5.66 -0.94
CA LEU A 154 -4.91 5.65 -1.09
C LEU A 154 -5.55 6.92 -0.52
N HIS A 155 -5.13 7.35 0.67
CA HIS A 155 -5.62 8.60 1.28
C HIS A 155 -5.27 9.82 0.42
N ALA A 156 -4.05 9.89 -0.12
CA ALA A 156 -3.66 10.95 -1.05
C ALA A 156 -4.52 10.94 -2.34
N ARG A 157 -4.81 9.75 -2.88
CA ARG A 157 -5.66 9.57 -4.06
C ARG A 157 -7.13 9.93 -3.80
N GLN A 158 -7.65 9.67 -2.60
CA GLN A 158 -9.02 10.07 -2.21
C GLN A 158 -9.16 11.59 -2.05
N LEU A 159 -8.07 12.29 -1.73
CA LEU A 159 -8.02 13.76 -1.68
C LEU A 159 -7.74 14.39 -3.05
N ALA A 160 -7.42 13.58 -4.06
CA ALA A 160 -7.10 14.01 -5.40
C ALA A 160 -8.37 14.21 -6.24
N LYS A 161 -8.52 15.40 -6.81
CA LYS A 161 -9.52 15.64 -7.85
C LYS A 161 -8.99 15.08 -9.17
N VAL A 162 -9.59 13.98 -9.62
CA VAL A 162 -9.27 13.32 -10.88
C VAL A 162 -10.23 13.80 -11.95
N GLU A 163 -9.71 14.42 -13.01
CA GLU A 163 -10.51 14.73 -14.21
C GLU A 163 -10.23 13.70 -15.29
N GLN A 164 -11.29 13.31 -16.00
CA GLN A 164 -11.22 12.39 -17.12
C GLN A 164 -11.19 13.21 -18.41
N HIS A 165 -10.06 13.19 -19.09
CA HIS A 165 -9.89 13.81 -20.40
C HIS A 165 -9.85 12.69 -21.45
N VAL A 166 -10.62 12.85 -22.52
CA VAL A 166 -10.62 11.90 -23.64
C VAL A 166 -9.68 12.44 -24.70
N GLU A 167 -8.49 11.88 -24.82
CA GLU A 167 -7.57 12.16 -25.93
C GLU A 167 -7.52 10.95 -26.86
N ASN A 168 -7.68 11.18 -28.17
CA ASN A 168 -7.57 10.15 -29.21
C ASN A 168 -8.44 8.90 -28.98
N GLY A 169 -9.65 9.06 -28.41
CA GLY A 169 -10.57 7.95 -28.15
C GLY A 169 -10.22 7.09 -26.92
N HIS A 170 -9.18 7.45 -26.16
CA HIS A 170 -8.81 6.82 -24.90
C HIS A 170 -9.09 7.76 -23.71
N LEU A 171 -9.72 7.22 -22.66
CA LEU A 171 -9.98 7.93 -21.41
C LEU A 171 -8.70 8.02 -20.59
N TYR A 172 -8.10 9.21 -20.52
CA TYR A 172 -6.99 9.52 -19.64
C TYR A 172 -7.52 10.17 -18.37
N THR A 173 -7.26 9.55 -17.21
CA THR A 173 -7.53 10.15 -15.90
C THR A 173 -6.31 10.95 -15.48
N THR A 174 -6.39 12.28 -15.46
CA THR A 174 -5.32 13.13 -14.95
C THR A 174 -5.72 13.71 -13.60
N ILE A 175 -4.81 13.69 -12.64
CA ILE A 175 -5.00 14.35 -11.35
C ILE A 175 -4.81 15.86 -11.59
N VAL A 176 -5.84 16.64 -11.28
CA VAL A 176 -5.86 18.08 -11.53
C VAL A 176 -5.36 18.85 -10.33
N SER A 177 -5.81 18.47 -9.13
CA SER A 177 -5.39 19.10 -7.88
C SER A 177 -5.66 18.17 -6.70
N VAL A 178 -4.76 18.15 -5.72
CA VAL A 178 -4.92 17.40 -4.46
C VAL A 178 -5.22 18.38 -3.33
N LYS A 179 -6.30 18.11 -2.58
CA LYS A 179 -6.61 18.88 -1.37
C LYS A 179 -5.78 18.39 -0.21
N GLU A 180 -4.73 19.12 0.14
CA GLU A 180 -3.87 18.77 1.25
C GLU A 180 -4.45 19.24 2.61
N THR A 181 -5.12 18.33 3.31
CA THR A 181 -5.75 18.60 4.62
C THR A 181 -5.10 17.82 5.76
N ARG A 182 -4.77 18.50 6.88
CA ARG A 182 -4.30 17.85 8.12
C ARG A 182 -5.44 17.27 8.96
N LEU A 183 -6.66 17.80 8.78
CA LEU A 183 -7.83 17.45 9.57
C LEU A 183 -8.29 16.01 9.34
N THR A 184 -8.19 15.49 8.11
CA THR A 184 -8.64 14.13 7.78
C THR A 184 -7.81 13.07 8.49
N ALA A 185 -6.47 13.23 8.49
CA ALA A 185 -5.57 12.34 9.22
C ALA A 185 -5.78 12.41 10.73
N LEU A 186 -5.96 13.62 11.28
CA LEU A 186 -6.23 13.82 12.71
C LEU A 186 -7.58 13.21 13.12
N ALA A 187 -8.64 13.42 12.33
CA ALA A 187 -9.94 12.83 12.56
C ALA A 187 -9.89 11.29 12.48
N ALA A 188 -9.16 10.73 11.50
CA ALA A 188 -8.96 9.28 11.40
C ALA A 188 -8.25 8.71 12.64
N ASN A 189 -7.18 9.35 13.12
CA ASN A 189 -6.48 8.90 14.32
C ASN A 189 -7.33 9.02 15.60
N ILE A 190 -8.14 10.07 15.73
CA ILE A 190 -9.10 10.21 16.83
C ILE A 190 -10.17 9.12 16.76
N LEU A 191 -10.70 8.81 15.58
CA LEU A 191 -11.69 7.75 15.38
C LEU A 191 -11.10 6.37 15.68
N ILE A 192 -9.83 6.11 15.33
CA ILE A 192 -9.12 4.89 15.74
C ILE A 192 -9.02 4.82 17.26
N GLY A 193 -8.64 5.93 17.93
CA GLY A 193 -8.63 6.00 19.39
C GLY A 193 -10.00 5.76 20.02
N LEU A 194 -11.07 6.33 19.44
CA LEU A 194 -12.44 6.13 19.89
C LEU A 194 -12.91 4.68 19.66
N SER A 195 -12.45 4.05 18.57
CA SER A 195 -12.80 2.66 18.25
C SER A 195 -12.34 1.68 19.32
N ALA A 196 -11.29 1.99 20.10
CA ALA A 196 -10.86 1.20 21.24
C ALA A 196 -11.96 1.07 22.31
N PHE A 197 -12.74 2.13 22.56
CA PHE A 197 -13.90 2.09 23.46
C PHE A 197 -15.09 1.34 22.84
N MET A 198 -15.16 1.26 21.51
CA MET A 198 -16.21 0.56 20.75
C MET A 198 -15.84 -0.90 20.42
N LEU A 199 -14.67 -1.40 20.86
CA LEU A 199 -14.25 -2.79 20.69
C LEU A 199 -15.22 -3.84 21.28
N PRO A 200 -15.90 -3.64 22.42
CA PRO A 200 -16.61 -4.75 23.06
C PRO A 200 -17.91 -5.17 22.36
N ILE A 201 -18.56 -4.33 21.54
CA ILE A 201 -19.92 -4.62 21.04
C ILE A 201 -20.03 -4.50 19.50
N PRO A 202 -19.84 -3.34 18.86
CA PRO A 202 -20.05 -3.21 17.40
C PRO A 202 -18.92 -3.80 16.54
N LEU A 203 -17.65 -3.73 16.98
CA LEU A 203 -16.52 -4.19 16.15
C LEU A 203 -16.43 -5.73 16.06
N GLN A 204 -17.00 -6.45 17.02
CA GLN A 204 -17.05 -7.91 17.03
C GLN A 204 -17.97 -8.49 15.95
N TRP A 205 -18.91 -7.69 15.43
CA TRP A 205 -19.81 -8.11 14.35
C TRP A 205 -19.13 -8.14 12.97
N ILE A 206 -17.90 -7.61 12.86
CA ILE A 206 -17.14 -7.62 11.61
C ILE A 206 -16.31 -8.92 11.56
N PRO A 207 -16.67 -9.88 10.69
CA PRO A 207 -15.97 -11.15 10.62
C PRO A 207 -14.63 -10.98 9.87
N LYS A 208 -13.55 -11.62 10.34
CA LYS A 208 -12.22 -11.55 9.70
C LYS A 208 -12.20 -11.82 8.18
N PRO A 209 -13.00 -12.76 7.61
CA PRO A 209 -13.05 -12.99 6.17
C PRO A 209 -13.45 -11.76 5.34
N VAL A 210 -14.33 -10.90 5.86
CA VAL A 210 -14.72 -9.64 5.19
C VAL A 210 -13.53 -8.69 5.11
N LEU A 211 -12.70 -8.65 6.16
CA LEU A 211 -11.48 -7.85 6.18
C LEU A 211 -10.39 -8.43 5.26
N TYR A 212 -10.30 -9.75 5.09
CA TYR A 212 -9.41 -10.32 4.09
C TYR A 212 -9.81 -9.90 2.67
N GLY A 213 -11.10 -9.81 2.37
CA GLY A 213 -11.56 -9.29 1.08
C GLY A 213 -11.28 -7.80 0.90
N LEU A 214 -11.41 -7.00 1.97
CA LEU A 214 -10.95 -5.60 2.01
C LEU A 214 -9.46 -5.50 1.66
N PHE A 215 -8.60 -6.29 2.32
CA PHE A 215 -7.16 -6.28 2.05
C PHE A 215 -6.83 -6.73 0.62
N LEU A 216 -7.57 -7.71 0.08
CA LEU A 216 -7.40 -8.16 -1.30
C LEU A 216 -7.77 -7.05 -2.28
N TYR A 217 -8.88 -6.32 -2.04
CA TYR A 217 -9.25 -5.18 -2.86
C TYR A 217 -8.18 -4.08 -2.84
N ILE A 218 -7.67 -3.73 -1.65
CA ILE A 218 -6.59 -2.74 -1.52
C ILE A 218 -5.33 -3.21 -2.25
N ALA A 219 -4.97 -4.50 -2.14
CA ALA A 219 -3.86 -5.07 -2.89
C ALA A 219 -4.07 -4.97 -4.40
N ALA A 220 -5.24 -5.37 -4.92
CA ALA A 220 -5.54 -5.31 -6.35
C ALA A 220 -5.52 -3.87 -6.90
N THR A 221 -6.18 -2.94 -6.20
CA THR A 221 -6.22 -1.53 -6.62
C THR A 221 -4.89 -0.80 -6.45
N SER A 222 -3.97 -1.30 -5.63
CA SER A 222 -2.59 -0.78 -5.53
C SER A 222 -1.69 -1.21 -6.71
N LEU A 223 -2.06 -2.27 -7.42
CA LEU A 223 -1.38 -2.69 -8.66
C LEU A 223 -1.83 -1.83 -9.85
N ASP A 224 -3.07 -1.35 -9.83
CA ASP A 224 -3.62 -0.47 -10.86
C ASP A 224 -2.88 0.89 -10.89
N GLY A 225 -2.21 1.18 -12.00
CA GLY A 225 -1.40 2.40 -12.18
C GLY A 225 0.09 2.21 -11.87
N ASN A 226 0.53 1.00 -11.51
CA ASN A 226 1.95 0.69 -11.39
C ASN A 226 2.55 0.35 -12.77
N GLN A 227 3.48 1.19 -13.24
CA GLN A 227 4.18 1.00 -14.50
C GLN A 227 4.92 -0.34 -14.62
N MET A 228 5.40 -0.91 -13.50
CA MET A 228 6.00 -2.23 -13.53
C MET A 228 4.96 -3.28 -13.92
N VAL A 229 3.76 -3.21 -13.36
CA VAL A 229 2.65 -4.13 -13.67
C VAL A 229 2.19 -3.97 -15.11
N ASP A 230 2.09 -2.72 -15.60
CA ASP A 230 1.77 -2.47 -17.02
C ASP A 230 2.80 -3.10 -17.95
N ARG A 231 4.10 -2.94 -17.64
CA ARG A 231 5.21 -3.57 -18.39
C ARG A 231 5.20 -5.09 -18.29
N MET A 232 4.85 -5.65 -17.14
CA MET A 232 4.65 -7.09 -16.98
C MET A 232 3.48 -7.59 -17.83
N CYS A 233 2.38 -6.85 -17.89
CA CYS A 233 1.24 -7.19 -18.73
C CYS A 233 1.61 -7.16 -20.22
N LEU A 234 2.52 -6.27 -20.64
CA LEU A 234 3.04 -6.25 -22.01
C LEU A 234 3.83 -7.52 -22.37
N LEU A 235 4.45 -8.23 -21.42
CA LEU A 235 5.11 -9.52 -21.71
C LEU A 235 4.09 -10.60 -22.12
N LEU A 236 2.86 -10.50 -21.63
CA LEU A 236 1.78 -11.46 -21.88
C LEU A 236 0.85 -11.04 -23.03
N LYS A 237 0.93 -9.78 -23.46
CA LYS A 237 0.05 -9.21 -24.48
C LYS A 237 0.60 -9.45 -25.89
N GLU A 238 -0.28 -9.72 -26.85
CA GLU A 238 0.10 -9.81 -28.25
C GLU A 238 0.60 -8.46 -28.79
N GLN A 239 1.64 -8.49 -29.62
CA GLN A 239 2.32 -7.30 -30.17
C GLN A 239 1.38 -6.37 -30.95
N THR A 240 0.35 -6.93 -31.59
CA THR A 240 -0.66 -6.20 -32.37
C THR A 240 -1.58 -5.35 -31.50
N SER A 241 -1.70 -5.69 -30.21
CA SER A 241 -2.61 -5.05 -29.27
C SER A 241 -1.91 -4.07 -28.32
N TYR A 242 -0.64 -3.73 -28.56
CA TYR A 242 0.07 -2.80 -27.69
C TYR A 242 -0.58 -1.41 -27.72
N PRO A 243 -0.90 -0.83 -26.54
CA PRO A 243 -1.45 0.52 -26.49
C PRO A 243 -0.40 1.50 -27.05
N PRO A 244 -0.80 2.57 -27.74
CA PRO A 244 0.13 3.55 -28.30
C PRO A 244 0.71 4.46 -27.21
N THR A 245 1.50 3.90 -26.28
CA THR A 245 2.19 4.67 -25.23
C THR A 245 3.53 5.22 -25.72
N HIS A 246 4.01 6.28 -25.07
CA HIS A 246 5.22 7.02 -25.45
C HIS A 246 6.48 6.15 -25.48
N TYR A 247 6.64 5.27 -24.49
CA TYR A 247 7.81 4.39 -24.36
C TYR A 247 7.84 3.26 -25.41
N ILE A 248 6.68 2.73 -25.82
CA ILE A 248 6.58 1.66 -26.85
C ILE A 248 6.98 2.19 -28.23
N ARG A 249 6.77 3.47 -28.52
CA ARG A 249 7.12 4.11 -29.80
C ARG A 249 8.61 4.43 -29.94
N ARG A 250 9.32 4.66 -28.83
CA ARG A 250 10.70 5.18 -28.82
C ARG A 250 11.76 4.14 -28.47
N VAL A 251 11.40 3.06 -27.77
CA VAL A 251 12.35 2.06 -27.27
C VAL A 251 12.14 0.71 -27.98
N PRO A 252 13.21 0.03 -28.43
CA PRO A 252 13.07 -1.30 -29.02
C PRO A 252 12.52 -2.30 -28.00
N GLN A 253 11.49 -3.06 -28.39
CA GLN A 253 10.73 -3.97 -27.52
C GLN A 253 11.61 -4.99 -26.77
N ARG A 254 12.66 -5.52 -27.41
CA ARG A 254 13.60 -6.47 -26.77
C ARG A 254 14.26 -5.88 -25.52
N LYS A 255 14.57 -4.58 -25.52
CA LYS A 255 15.17 -3.90 -24.36
C LYS A 255 14.15 -3.68 -23.25
N VAL A 256 12.89 -3.39 -23.60
CA VAL A 256 11.78 -3.28 -22.64
C VAL A 256 11.52 -4.63 -21.95
N HIS A 257 11.46 -5.73 -22.70
CA HIS A 257 11.26 -7.07 -22.15
C HIS A 257 12.45 -7.52 -21.30
N PHE A 258 13.69 -7.25 -21.73
CA PHE A 258 14.88 -7.55 -20.94
C PHE A 258 14.86 -6.80 -19.60
N PHE A 259 14.59 -5.49 -19.63
CA PHE A 259 14.47 -4.67 -18.43
C PHE A 259 13.38 -5.19 -17.48
N THR A 260 12.20 -5.50 -18.01
CA THR A 260 11.08 -6.03 -17.22
C THR A 260 11.44 -7.41 -16.62
N GLY A 261 12.15 -8.26 -17.35
CA GLY A 261 12.66 -9.53 -16.85
C GLY A 261 13.64 -9.35 -15.67
N VAL A 262 14.55 -8.38 -15.75
CA VAL A 262 15.46 -8.05 -14.63
C VAL A 262 14.66 -7.56 -13.41
N GLN A 263 13.67 -6.68 -13.61
CA GLN A 263 12.79 -6.23 -12.51
C GLN A 263 12.01 -7.39 -11.88
N MET A 264 11.54 -8.35 -12.68
CA MET A 264 10.86 -9.55 -12.18
C MET A 264 11.77 -10.43 -11.34
N ILE A 265 13.02 -10.62 -11.76
CA ILE A 265 14.01 -11.37 -10.97
C ILE A 265 14.26 -10.68 -9.64
N GLN A 266 14.43 -9.35 -9.64
CA GLN A 266 14.61 -8.57 -8.42
C GLN A 266 13.40 -8.68 -7.48
N LEU A 267 12.18 -8.60 -8.02
CA LEU A 267 10.94 -8.75 -7.24
C LEU A 267 10.81 -10.17 -6.67
N ILE A 268 11.13 -11.21 -7.42
CA ILE A 268 11.09 -12.61 -6.95
C ILE A 268 12.08 -12.81 -5.80
N ILE A 269 13.31 -12.31 -5.93
CA ILE A 269 14.32 -12.37 -4.87
C ILE A 269 13.78 -11.68 -3.62
N LEU A 270 13.24 -10.46 -3.77
CA LEU A 270 12.69 -9.71 -2.66
C LEU A 270 11.52 -10.44 -1.98
N CYS A 271 10.58 -10.97 -2.75
CA CYS A 271 9.44 -11.73 -2.24
C CYS A 271 9.89 -13.01 -1.51
N ALA A 272 10.90 -13.71 -2.02
CA ALA A 272 11.43 -14.92 -1.40
C ALA A 272 11.97 -14.64 0.02
N PHE A 273 12.72 -13.55 0.21
CA PHE A 273 13.22 -13.14 1.52
C PHE A 273 12.14 -12.54 2.42
N GLY A 274 11.21 -11.76 1.86
CA GLY A 274 10.13 -11.11 2.61
C GLY A 274 9.05 -12.09 3.12
N MET A 275 8.71 -13.10 2.33
CA MET A 275 7.72 -14.14 2.68
C MET A 275 8.33 -15.28 3.51
N TYR A 276 9.62 -15.24 3.78
CA TYR A 276 10.28 -16.29 4.55
C TYR A 276 9.76 -16.33 6.00
N PRO A 277 9.47 -17.51 6.56
CA PRO A 277 8.84 -17.62 7.88
C PRO A 277 9.76 -17.19 9.04
N LEU A 278 11.08 -17.19 8.85
CA LEU A 278 12.02 -16.78 9.90
C LEU A 278 12.06 -15.24 10.06
N PRO A 279 11.81 -14.69 11.27
CA PRO A 279 11.87 -13.25 11.52
C PRO A 279 13.23 -12.63 11.18
N TYR A 280 14.32 -13.37 11.39
CA TYR A 280 15.68 -12.93 11.07
C TYR A 280 15.89 -12.66 9.59
N MET A 281 15.26 -13.44 8.70
CA MET A 281 15.37 -13.22 7.25
C MET A 281 14.66 -11.93 6.83
N LYS A 282 13.58 -11.55 7.52
CA LYS A 282 12.90 -10.27 7.28
C LYS A 282 13.77 -9.06 7.62
N MET A 283 14.72 -9.20 8.55
CA MET A 283 15.66 -8.13 8.89
C MET A 283 16.72 -7.88 7.81
N VAL A 284 16.88 -8.81 6.85
CA VAL A 284 17.80 -8.66 5.71
C VAL A 284 17.13 -7.90 4.55
N PHE A 285 15.79 -7.82 4.54
CA PHE A 285 15.01 -7.11 3.52
C PHE A 285 15.47 -5.67 3.23
N PRO A 286 15.76 -4.81 4.24
CA PRO A 286 16.24 -3.45 4.00
C PRO A 286 17.59 -3.41 3.29
N LEU A 287 18.49 -4.32 3.62
CA LEU A 287 19.81 -4.42 3.00
C LEU A 287 19.69 -4.83 1.52
N LEU A 288 18.77 -5.75 1.22
CA LEU A 288 18.46 -6.13 -0.16
C LEU A 288 17.90 -4.91 -0.93
N MET A 289 16.98 -4.16 -0.34
CA MET A 289 16.44 -2.93 -0.94
C MET A 289 17.53 -1.90 -1.26
N ILE A 290 18.46 -1.67 -0.34
CA ILE A 290 19.60 -0.79 -0.61
C ILE A 290 20.46 -1.33 -1.74
N LEU A 291 20.69 -2.65 -1.79
CA LEU A 291 21.49 -3.29 -2.83
C LEU A 291 20.86 -3.19 -4.24
N LEU A 292 19.52 -3.08 -4.33
CA LEU A 292 18.84 -2.85 -5.61
C LEU A 292 19.19 -1.48 -6.22
N VAL A 293 19.50 -0.46 -5.41
CA VAL A 293 19.85 0.90 -5.88
C VAL A 293 21.13 0.93 -6.72
N PRO A 294 22.31 0.42 -6.26
CA PRO A 294 23.52 0.38 -7.06
C PRO A 294 23.40 -0.56 -8.27
N ILE A 295 22.61 -1.63 -8.17
CA ILE A 295 22.29 -2.46 -9.35
C ILE A 295 21.61 -1.59 -10.41
N ARG A 296 20.69 -0.71 -10.02
CA ARG A 296 20.06 0.24 -10.95
C ARG A 296 20.99 1.32 -11.46
N THR A 297 21.78 1.97 -10.61
CA THR A 297 22.59 3.12 -11.03
C THR A 297 23.89 2.72 -11.74
N SER A 298 24.41 1.51 -11.51
CA SER A 298 25.71 1.09 -12.05
C SER A 298 25.64 -0.07 -13.05
N LEU A 299 24.70 -1.00 -12.91
CA LEU A 299 24.60 -2.17 -13.79
C LEU A 299 23.70 -1.90 -15.00
N LEU A 300 22.52 -1.30 -14.77
CA LEU A 300 21.54 -1.00 -15.82
C LEU A 300 22.07 -0.06 -16.93
N PRO A 301 22.75 1.07 -16.64
CA PRO A 301 23.29 1.94 -17.71
C PRO A 301 24.47 1.34 -18.46
N LYS A 302 25.08 0.25 -17.97
CA LYS A 302 26.10 -0.51 -18.71
C LYS A 302 25.50 -1.49 -19.72
N MET A 303 24.23 -1.86 -19.57
CA MET A 303 23.56 -2.87 -20.41
C MET A 303 22.50 -2.27 -21.37
N ILE A 304 21.97 -1.09 -21.04
CA ILE A 304 20.96 -0.36 -21.80
C ILE A 304 21.43 1.10 -21.93
N ASP A 305 21.37 1.68 -23.13
CA ASP A 305 21.75 3.08 -23.32
C ASP A 305 20.92 3.98 -22.40
N ALA A 306 21.58 4.94 -21.73
CA ALA A 306 20.96 5.85 -20.77
C ALA A 306 19.73 6.56 -21.35
N LYS A 307 19.77 6.89 -22.66
CA LYS A 307 18.64 7.48 -23.39
C LYS A 307 17.37 6.63 -23.35
N TYR A 308 17.49 5.31 -23.44
CA TYR A 308 16.33 4.41 -23.36
C TYR A 308 15.85 4.24 -21.93
N LEU A 309 16.77 4.25 -20.96
CA LEU A 309 16.43 4.19 -19.53
C LEU A 309 15.60 5.42 -19.11
N ASP A 310 16.03 6.61 -19.52
CA ASP A 310 15.33 7.87 -19.22
C ASP A 310 13.93 7.91 -19.85
N ILE A 311 13.76 7.37 -21.06
CA ILE A 311 12.44 7.28 -21.72
C ILE A 311 11.54 6.23 -21.03
N MET A 312 12.11 5.17 -20.46
CA MET A 312 11.38 4.14 -19.74
C MET A 312 10.98 4.56 -18.31
N ASP A 313 11.71 5.50 -17.73
CA ASP A 313 11.43 6.09 -16.41
C ASP A 313 10.60 7.38 -16.51
N ALA A 314 10.60 8.06 -17.67
CA ALA A 314 9.74 9.21 -17.93
C ALA A 314 8.28 8.77 -18.04
N GLN A 315 7.48 9.13 -17.03
CA GLN A 315 6.08 8.71 -16.94
C GLN A 315 5.21 9.33 -18.05
N HIS A 316 5.49 10.58 -18.43
CA HIS A 316 4.85 11.27 -19.56
C HIS A 316 5.77 12.38 -20.12
N MET A 317 6.04 12.34 -21.43
CA MET A 317 6.44 13.49 -22.25
C MET A 317 5.71 13.44 -23.58
#